data_AF-A0A353SAI6-F1
#
_entry.id   AF-A0A353SAI6-F1
#
_cell.length_a   1.000
_cell.length_b   1.000
_cell.length_c   1.000
_cell.angle_alpha   90.00
_cell.angle_beta   90.00
_cell.angle_gamma   90.00
#
_symmetry.space_group_name_H-M   'P 1'
#
loop_
_entity.id
_entity.type
_entity.pdbx_description
1 polymer ?
#
loop_
_entity_poly.entity_id
_entity_poly.type
_entity_poly.pdbx_seq_one_letter_code
_entity_poly.pdbx_strand_id
1 'polypeptide(L)'
;ISDFMIQGGDPRGNGTGGPGYQFADEIVDSYKFSGPGVLAMANAGANTNGSQFFITHVATPWLNGHHTIFGHVVDDASQKVVNAIKQGDSIKSITIHRLGAEAQQFKAGQEDFDRRSKDIVAANRKALEQKLASKIAEVEKAFPGFEKDENGIYYKITKEGSGSKCGKKKNVAIEYKGYFVSGEVFDQSAGRGPLEFVTGEGRMIPGFDVTVQDMKLGEKRTVVLPPDMAYGEQGIPGVIPGNSFLAFDIELTKIR
;
A
#
# COMPACT_ATOMS: atom_id res chain seq x y z
N ILE A 1 -15.84 -17.68 -1.20
CA ILE A 1 -16.68 -17.14 -2.30
C ILE A 1 -16.94 -18.30 -3.25
N SER A 2 -18.20 -18.72 -3.42
CA SER A 2 -18.53 -19.89 -4.25
C SER A 2 -17.84 -19.77 -5.61
N ASP A 3 -17.22 -20.86 -6.05
CA ASP A 3 -16.64 -21.00 -7.39
C ASP A 3 -15.52 -19.99 -7.74
N PHE A 4 -14.97 -19.30 -6.75
CA PHE A 4 -13.89 -18.33 -6.95
C PHE A 4 -12.67 -18.64 -6.08
N MET A 5 -12.82 -18.57 -4.76
CA MET A 5 -11.73 -18.81 -3.80
C MET A 5 -12.26 -19.01 -2.38
N ILE A 6 -11.46 -19.66 -1.54
CA ILE A 6 -11.58 -19.58 -0.10
C ILE A 6 -10.72 -18.43 0.42
N GLN A 7 -11.23 -17.64 1.36
CA GLN A 7 -10.49 -16.57 2.02
C GLN A 7 -10.51 -16.80 3.53
N GLY A 8 -9.38 -16.57 4.18
CA GLY A 8 -9.20 -16.78 5.61
C GLY A 8 -8.12 -15.86 6.18
N GLY A 9 -7.73 -16.11 7.44
CA GLY A 9 -6.67 -15.35 8.10
C GLY A 9 -7.11 -14.04 8.75
N ASP A 10 -8.41 -13.81 8.90
CA ASP A 10 -8.94 -12.73 9.74
C ASP A 10 -9.10 -13.18 11.20
N PRO A 11 -8.33 -12.65 12.16
CA PRO A 11 -8.45 -12.98 13.59
C PRO A 11 -9.79 -12.60 14.22
N ARG A 12 -10.53 -11.66 13.63
CA ARG A 12 -11.84 -11.20 14.13
C ARG A 12 -13.02 -11.96 13.51
N GLY A 13 -12.78 -12.70 12.42
CA GLY A 13 -13.80 -13.47 11.71
C GLY A 13 -14.89 -12.63 11.02
N ASN A 14 -14.67 -11.33 10.83
CA ASN A 14 -15.65 -10.39 10.27
C ASN A 14 -15.22 -9.76 8.93
N GLY A 15 -14.10 -10.19 8.37
CA GLY A 15 -13.46 -9.68 7.15
C GLY A 15 -12.50 -8.50 7.37
N THR A 16 -12.39 -7.94 8.58
CA THR A 16 -11.69 -6.65 8.80
C THR A 16 -10.54 -6.71 9.78
N GLY A 17 -10.24 -7.87 10.39
CA GLY A 17 -9.09 -7.99 11.27
C GLY A 17 -7.79 -8.21 10.51
N GLY A 18 -6.70 -7.97 11.23
CA GLY A 18 -5.34 -8.06 10.75
C GLY A 18 -4.36 -8.14 11.93
N PRO A 19 -3.05 -8.27 11.65
CA PRO A 19 -2.03 -8.51 12.67
C PRO A 19 -1.57 -7.23 13.39
N GLY A 20 -2.18 -6.08 13.09
CA GLY A 20 -1.79 -4.77 13.63
C GLY A 20 -0.67 -4.08 12.86
N TYR A 21 -0.20 -4.67 11.76
CA TYR A 21 0.75 -4.10 10.82
C TYR A 21 0.40 -4.53 9.38
N GLN A 22 1.03 -3.87 8.41
CA GLN A 22 0.97 -4.22 7.00
C GLN A 22 2.38 -4.45 6.44
N PHE A 23 2.48 -5.16 5.32
CA PHE A 23 3.75 -5.36 4.61
C PHE A 23 3.56 -5.36 3.09
N ALA A 24 4.68 -5.14 2.39
CA ALA A 24 4.73 -4.97 0.95
C ALA A 24 4.35 -6.25 0.18
N ASP A 25 3.98 -6.10 -1.10
CA ASP A 25 3.81 -7.25 -1.99
C ASP A 25 5.17 -7.82 -2.41
N GLU A 26 5.25 -9.14 -2.53
CA GLU A 26 6.43 -9.86 -3.02
C GLU A 26 6.08 -10.46 -4.39
N ILE A 27 5.81 -9.58 -5.37
CA ILE A 27 5.37 -10.00 -6.71
C ILE A 27 6.54 -10.62 -7.48
N VAL A 28 6.32 -11.84 -7.97
CA VAL A 28 7.24 -12.55 -8.85
C VAL A 28 6.55 -12.78 -10.19
N ASP A 29 7.09 -12.21 -11.27
CA ASP A 29 6.48 -12.23 -12.60
C ASP A 29 6.23 -13.64 -13.15
N SER A 30 7.04 -14.63 -12.76
CA SER A 30 6.87 -16.02 -13.20
C SER A 30 5.75 -16.75 -12.46
N TYR A 31 5.28 -16.25 -11.32
CA TYR A 31 4.19 -16.87 -10.56
C TYR A 31 2.84 -16.39 -11.07
N LYS A 32 1.96 -17.33 -11.40
CA LYS A 32 0.69 -17.05 -12.05
C LYS A 32 -0.46 -17.80 -11.38
N PHE A 33 -1.62 -17.15 -11.34
CA PHE A 33 -2.90 -17.75 -10.97
C PHE A 33 -3.48 -18.56 -12.13
N SER A 34 -2.75 -19.60 -12.56
CA SER A 34 -3.07 -20.41 -13.75
C SER A 34 -4.09 -21.52 -13.49
N GLY A 35 -4.50 -21.76 -12.24
CA GLY A 35 -5.39 -22.86 -11.89
C GLY A 35 -5.88 -22.83 -10.44
N PRO A 36 -6.58 -23.89 -10.01
CA PRO A 36 -7.00 -24.08 -8.63
C PRO A 36 -5.81 -24.28 -7.69
N GLY A 37 -6.03 -24.04 -6.40
CA GLY A 37 -5.09 -24.39 -5.34
C GLY A 37 -3.93 -23.41 -5.19
N VAL A 38 -3.96 -22.23 -5.82
CA VAL A 38 -2.92 -21.20 -5.64
C VAL A 38 -3.17 -20.45 -4.34
N LEU A 39 -2.20 -20.45 -3.43
CA LEU A 39 -2.25 -19.78 -2.14
C LEU A 39 -1.55 -18.41 -2.24
N ALA A 40 -2.28 -17.35 -1.91
CA ALA A 40 -1.81 -15.98 -2.04
C ALA A 40 -2.33 -15.05 -0.95
N MET A 41 -1.66 -13.90 -0.78
CA MET A 41 -2.03 -12.90 0.21
C MET A 41 -3.24 -12.09 -0.28
N ALA A 42 -4.23 -11.89 0.60
CA ALA A 42 -5.28 -10.91 0.36
C ALA A 42 -4.78 -9.52 0.78
N ASN A 43 -4.99 -8.54 -0.09
CA ASN A 43 -4.64 -7.13 0.17
C ASN A 43 -5.82 -6.22 -0.26
N ALA A 44 -5.84 -4.99 0.25
CA ALA A 44 -6.83 -3.97 -0.09
C ALA A 44 -6.32 -3.03 -1.22
N GLY A 45 -5.23 -3.41 -1.87
CA GLY A 45 -4.41 -2.57 -2.73
C GLY A 45 -2.93 -2.91 -2.57
N ALA A 46 -2.10 -2.40 -3.48
CA ALA A 46 -0.67 -2.71 -3.50
C ALA A 46 -0.01 -2.41 -2.15
N ASN A 47 0.85 -3.32 -1.69
CA ASN A 47 1.64 -3.25 -0.47
C ASN A 47 0.83 -3.16 0.85
N THR A 48 -0.41 -3.65 0.85
CA THR A 48 -1.29 -3.65 2.03
C THR A 48 -1.54 -5.05 2.60
N ASN A 49 -0.58 -5.97 2.41
CA ASN A 49 -0.70 -7.33 2.95
C ASN A 49 -0.81 -7.29 4.47
N GLY A 50 -1.60 -8.21 5.02
CA GLY A 50 -1.78 -8.41 6.46
C GLY A 50 -1.75 -9.89 6.80
N SER A 51 -2.73 -10.36 7.58
CA SER A 51 -2.83 -11.78 7.94
C SER A 51 -3.79 -12.56 7.04
N GLN A 52 -4.56 -11.87 6.19
CA GLN A 52 -5.56 -12.49 5.34
C GLN A 52 -4.92 -13.10 4.09
N PHE A 53 -5.41 -14.28 3.70
CA PHE A 53 -4.94 -15.01 2.53
C PHE A 53 -6.14 -15.66 1.81
N PHE A 54 -5.90 -16.12 0.59
CA PHE A 54 -6.88 -16.88 -0.17
C PHE A 54 -6.26 -18.06 -0.91
N ILE A 55 -7.09 -19.07 -1.21
CA ILE A 55 -6.74 -20.20 -2.07
C ILE A 55 -7.75 -20.26 -3.21
N THR A 56 -7.27 -20.31 -4.46
CA THR A 56 -8.14 -20.28 -5.64
C THR A 56 -8.91 -21.60 -5.84
N HIS A 57 -10.16 -21.50 -6.32
CA HIS A 57 -10.91 -22.65 -6.85
C HIS A 57 -10.75 -22.82 -8.36
N VAL A 58 -10.35 -21.76 -9.06
CA VAL A 58 -10.24 -21.68 -10.52
C VAL A 58 -9.02 -20.85 -10.92
N ALA A 59 -8.66 -20.85 -12.21
CA ALA A 59 -7.68 -19.91 -12.73
C ALA A 59 -8.20 -18.46 -12.60
N THR A 60 -7.38 -17.56 -12.06
CA THR A 60 -7.74 -16.15 -11.83
C THR A 60 -6.67 -15.22 -12.38
N PRO A 61 -6.39 -15.24 -13.69
CA PRO A 61 -5.24 -14.53 -14.28
C PRO A 61 -5.30 -13.00 -14.14
N TRP A 62 -6.47 -12.42 -13.88
CA TRP A 62 -6.63 -11.00 -13.58
C TRP A 62 -6.04 -10.59 -12.21
N LEU A 63 -5.68 -11.55 -11.35
CA LEU A 63 -4.98 -11.31 -10.08
C LEU A 63 -3.45 -11.29 -10.23
N ASN A 64 -2.92 -11.67 -11.40
CA ASN A 64 -1.48 -11.72 -11.65
C ASN A 64 -0.85 -10.33 -11.50
N GLY A 65 0.24 -10.24 -10.74
CA GLY A 65 0.93 -8.98 -10.49
C GLY A 65 0.31 -8.10 -9.40
N HIS A 66 -0.83 -8.52 -8.81
CA HIS A 66 -1.54 -7.76 -7.78
C HIS A 66 -1.50 -8.40 -6.39
N HIS A 67 -1.14 -9.69 -6.31
CA HIS A 67 -1.12 -10.45 -5.05
C HIS A 67 0.13 -11.32 -4.96
N THR A 68 0.74 -11.34 -3.78
CA THR A 68 1.86 -12.23 -3.46
C THR A 68 1.41 -13.69 -3.48
N ILE A 69 1.87 -14.48 -4.44
CA ILE A 69 1.71 -15.94 -4.46
C ILE A 69 2.85 -16.54 -3.64
N PHE A 70 2.51 -17.32 -2.62
CA PHE A 70 3.50 -17.91 -1.71
C PHE A 70 3.34 -19.42 -1.48
N GLY A 71 2.40 -20.06 -2.18
CA GLY A 71 2.26 -21.52 -2.13
C GLY A 71 1.24 -22.08 -3.11
N HIS A 72 1.15 -23.41 -3.12
CA HIS A 72 0.12 -24.15 -3.85
C HIS A 72 -0.29 -25.39 -3.06
N VAL A 73 -1.51 -25.86 -3.30
CA VAL A 73 -2.02 -27.14 -2.79
C VAL A 73 -1.26 -28.28 -3.45
N VAL A 74 -0.77 -29.23 -2.65
CA VAL A 74 0.23 -30.21 -3.07
C VAL A 74 -0.32 -31.45 -3.80
N ASP A 75 -1.58 -31.83 -3.55
CA ASP A 75 -2.17 -33.05 -4.09
C ASP A 75 -3.70 -32.96 -4.26
N ASP A 76 -4.25 -33.92 -5.03
CA ASP A 76 -5.69 -33.98 -5.34
C ASP A 76 -6.57 -34.20 -4.11
N ALA A 77 -6.08 -34.91 -3.10
CA ALA A 77 -6.82 -35.15 -1.86
C ALA A 77 -7.00 -33.83 -1.10
N SER A 78 -5.96 -33.03 -1.02
CA SER A 78 -5.95 -31.70 -0.43
C SER A 78 -6.79 -30.72 -1.25
N GLN A 79 -6.77 -30.83 -2.58
CA GLN A 79 -7.62 -30.00 -3.44
C GLN A 79 -9.11 -30.30 -3.25
N LYS A 80 -9.48 -31.58 -3.01
CA LYS A 80 -10.86 -31.94 -2.63
C LYS A 80 -11.28 -31.30 -1.31
N VAL A 81 -10.37 -31.22 -0.32
CA VAL A 81 -10.64 -30.50 0.94
C VAL A 81 -10.87 -29.03 0.67
N VAL A 82 -9.98 -28.37 -0.11
CA VAL A 82 -10.15 -26.97 -0.49
C VAL A 82 -11.50 -26.73 -1.15
N ASN A 83 -11.88 -27.56 -2.12
CA ASN A 83 -13.15 -27.46 -2.84
C ASN A 83 -14.39 -27.74 -1.99
N ALA A 84 -14.24 -28.42 -0.85
CA ALA A 84 -15.34 -28.74 0.06
C ALA A 84 -15.58 -27.67 1.14
N ILE A 85 -14.63 -26.75 1.35
CA ILE A 85 -14.71 -25.70 2.37
C ILE A 85 -15.89 -24.77 2.09
N LYS A 86 -16.63 -24.43 3.14
CA LYS A 86 -17.76 -23.50 3.12
C LYS A 86 -17.52 -22.33 4.06
N GLN A 87 -18.28 -21.25 3.85
CA GLN A 87 -18.25 -20.10 4.75
C GLN A 87 -18.62 -20.53 6.18
N GLY A 88 -17.80 -20.12 7.15
CA GLY A 88 -17.95 -20.48 8.56
C GLY A 88 -17.12 -21.70 9.00
N ASP A 89 -16.51 -22.43 8.07
CA ASP A 89 -15.57 -23.50 8.43
C ASP A 89 -14.34 -22.93 9.14
N SER A 90 -13.82 -23.70 10.11
CA SER A 90 -12.66 -23.33 10.90
C SER A 90 -11.44 -24.15 10.49
N ILE A 91 -10.30 -23.47 10.34
CA ILE A 91 -9.01 -24.13 10.10
C ILE A 91 -8.53 -24.77 11.40
N LYS A 92 -8.47 -26.10 11.44
CA LYS A 92 -7.97 -26.83 12.61
C LYS A 92 -6.45 -27.03 12.58
N SER A 93 -5.89 -27.23 11.40
CA SER A 93 -4.47 -27.47 11.20
C SER A 93 -4.06 -27.07 9.79
N ILE A 94 -2.83 -26.55 9.64
CA ILE A 94 -2.17 -26.33 8.36
C ILE A 94 -0.80 -27.00 8.42
N THR A 95 -0.43 -27.73 7.38
CA THR A 95 0.91 -28.28 7.22
C THR A 95 1.58 -27.62 6.02
N ILE A 96 2.73 -27.00 6.25
CA ILE A 96 3.51 -26.34 5.19
C ILE A 96 4.63 -27.29 4.76
N HIS A 97 4.56 -27.75 3.51
CA HIS A 97 5.61 -28.56 2.89
C HIS A 97 6.64 -27.64 2.22
N ARG A 98 7.86 -27.62 2.76
CA ARG A 98 8.98 -26.86 2.18
C ARG A 98 9.70 -27.72 1.15
N LEU A 99 9.63 -27.32 -0.11
CA LEU A 99 10.23 -28.04 -1.23
C LEU A 99 11.54 -27.36 -1.68
N GLY A 100 12.62 -28.13 -1.70
CA GLY A 100 13.96 -27.65 -2.08
C GLY A 100 14.82 -27.14 -0.92
N ALA A 101 16.14 -27.09 -1.14
CA ALA A 101 17.11 -26.77 -0.10
C ALA A 101 16.94 -25.35 0.48
N GLU A 102 16.65 -24.36 -0.37
CA GLU A 102 16.43 -22.97 0.05
C GLU A 102 15.20 -22.86 0.96
N ALA A 103 14.08 -23.47 0.57
CA ALA A 103 12.86 -23.47 1.36
C ALA A 103 13.05 -24.18 2.71
N GLN A 104 13.81 -25.28 2.73
CA GLN A 104 14.11 -26.02 3.95
C GLN A 104 15.00 -25.23 4.92
N GLN A 105 15.91 -24.41 4.40
CA GLN A 105 16.81 -23.56 5.19
C GLN A 105 16.15 -22.23 5.62
N PHE A 106 14.95 -21.92 5.10
CA PHE A 106 14.24 -20.69 5.41
C PHE A 106 13.93 -20.58 6.92
N LYS A 107 14.37 -19.46 7.50
CA LYS A 107 14.07 -19.07 8.87
C LYS A 107 13.00 -17.97 8.85
N ALA A 108 12.03 -18.11 9.74
CA ALA A 108 10.89 -17.20 9.87
C ALA A 108 10.95 -16.48 11.23
N GLY A 109 12.07 -15.81 11.51
CA GLY A 109 12.24 -14.97 12.70
C GLY A 109 11.84 -13.52 12.45
N GLN A 110 11.63 -12.75 13.52
CA GLN A 110 11.31 -11.32 13.41
C GLN A 110 12.41 -10.54 12.67
N GLU A 111 13.68 -10.80 12.99
CA GLU A 111 14.82 -10.15 12.33
C GLU A 111 14.87 -10.44 10.82
N ASP A 112 14.54 -11.68 10.42
CA ASP A 112 14.48 -12.07 9.01
C ASP A 112 13.32 -11.37 8.29
N PHE A 113 12.17 -11.27 8.96
CA PHE A 113 11.00 -10.55 8.44
C PHE A 113 11.31 -9.05 8.27
N ASP A 114 11.86 -8.41 9.29
CA ASP A 114 12.17 -6.98 9.26
C ASP A 114 13.18 -6.63 8.16
N ARG A 115 14.20 -7.47 8.00
CA ARG A 115 15.20 -7.33 6.94
C ARG A 115 14.57 -7.49 5.56
N ARG A 116 13.87 -8.60 5.32
CA ARG A 116 13.22 -8.87 4.02
C ARG A 116 12.19 -7.81 3.67
N SER A 117 11.41 -7.36 4.64
CA SER A 117 10.42 -6.30 4.42
C SER A 117 11.08 -5.02 3.92
N LYS A 118 12.25 -4.63 4.46
CA LYS A 118 12.98 -3.46 3.98
C LYS A 118 13.51 -3.64 2.55
N ASP A 119 14.12 -4.79 2.29
CA ASP A 119 14.68 -5.11 0.97
C ASP A 119 13.60 -5.12 -0.12
N ILE A 120 12.43 -5.71 0.18
CA ILE A 120 11.29 -5.76 -0.73
C ILE A 120 10.70 -4.36 -0.95
N VAL A 121 10.53 -3.55 0.09
CA VAL A 121 10.04 -2.17 -0.07
C VAL A 121 10.97 -1.37 -0.98
N ALA A 122 12.28 -1.48 -0.81
CA ALA A 122 13.27 -0.80 -1.65
C ALA A 122 13.24 -1.33 -3.11
N ALA A 123 13.11 -2.64 -3.30
CA ALA A 123 13.00 -3.26 -4.62
C ALA A 123 11.73 -2.83 -5.35
N ASN A 124 10.58 -2.85 -4.67
CA ASN A 124 9.28 -2.42 -5.22
C ASN A 124 9.30 -0.95 -5.61
N ARG A 125 9.88 -0.09 -4.76
CA ARG A 125 10.10 1.34 -5.07
C ARG A 125 10.91 1.49 -6.35
N LYS A 126 12.05 0.81 -6.45
CA LYS A 126 12.92 0.89 -7.63
C LYS A 126 12.22 0.40 -8.90
N ALA A 127 11.47 -0.70 -8.82
CA ALA A 127 10.69 -1.22 -9.94
C ALA A 127 9.60 -0.23 -10.37
N LEU A 128 8.90 0.39 -9.43
CA LEU A 128 7.90 1.43 -9.70
C LEU A 128 8.52 2.65 -10.37
N GLU A 129 9.67 3.12 -9.87
CA GLU A 129 10.39 4.25 -10.47
C GLU A 129 10.84 3.97 -11.90
N GLN A 130 11.32 2.76 -12.17
CA GLN A 130 11.64 2.33 -13.53
C GLN A 130 10.40 2.30 -14.43
N LYS A 131 9.29 1.73 -13.93
CA LYS A 131 8.01 1.68 -14.66
C LYS A 131 7.47 3.08 -14.98
N LEU A 132 7.73 4.06 -14.10
CA LEU A 132 7.19 5.42 -14.20
C LEU A 132 8.22 6.48 -14.58
N ALA A 133 9.37 6.09 -15.14
CA ALA A 133 10.49 6.98 -15.42
C ALA A 133 10.11 8.22 -16.26
N SER A 134 9.22 8.07 -17.24
CA SER A 134 8.74 9.20 -18.05
C SER A 134 7.93 10.21 -17.23
N LYS A 135 7.01 9.72 -16.38
CA LYS A 135 6.23 10.58 -15.48
C LYS A 135 7.10 11.25 -14.42
N ILE A 136 8.13 10.56 -13.94
CA ILE A 136 9.12 11.14 -13.02
C ILE A 136 9.85 12.30 -13.69
N ALA A 137 10.28 12.15 -14.94
CA ALA A 137 10.92 13.22 -15.68
C ALA A 137 9.98 14.43 -15.89
N GLU A 138 8.68 14.21 -16.08
CA GLU A 138 7.68 15.29 -16.13
C GLU A 138 7.55 16.02 -14.80
N VAL A 139 7.53 15.29 -13.67
CA VAL A 139 7.51 15.87 -12.32
C VAL A 139 8.76 16.72 -12.08
N GLU A 140 9.95 16.19 -12.36
CA GLU A 140 11.22 16.90 -12.13
C GLU A 140 11.34 18.16 -13.01
N LYS A 141 10.75 18.13 -14.21
CA LYS A 141 10.63 19.29 -15.08
C LYS A 141 9.63 20.33 -14.56
N ALA A 142 8.47 19.90 -14.06
CA ALA A 142 7.42 20.78 -13.57
C ALA A 142 7.75 21.40 -12.19
N PHE A 143 8.53 20.70 -11.38
CA PHE A 143 8.87 21.09 -10.00
C PHE A 143 10.39 21.19 -9.80
N PRO A 144 11.08 22.11 -10.49
CA PRO A 144 12.53 22.22 -10.42
C PRO A 144 12.99 22.64 -9.01
N GLY A 145 14.03 21.97 -8.51
CA GLY A 145 14.65 22.26 -7.22
C GLY A 145 13.85 21.76 -6.01
N PHE A 146 12.89 20.85 -6.21
CA PHE A 146 12.27 20.11 -5.12
C PHE A 146 13.24 19.03 -4.61
N GLU A 147 13.26 18.83 -3.30
CA GLU A 147 13.97 17.72 -2.66
C GLU A 147 13.14 16.44 -2.78
N LYS A 148 13.78 15.27 -2.73
CA LYS A 148 13.09 13.96 -2.76
C LYS A 148 13.44 13.17 -1.51
N ASP A 149 12.43 12.71 -0.79
CA ASP A 149 12.61 11.94 0.44
C ASP A 149 12.76 10.42 0.17
N GLU A 150 12.92 9.64 1.25
CA GLU A 150 13.03 8.17 1.19
C GLU A 150 11.75 7.46 0.70
N ASN A 151 10.61 8.13 0.76
CA ASN A 151 9.32 7.65 0.23
C ASN A 151 9.12 8.03 -1.24
N GLY A 152 10.09 8.72 -1.84
CA GLY A 152 10.00 9.24 -3.20
C GLY A 152 9.07 10.44 -3.35
N ILE A 153 8.68 11.08 -2.25
CA ILE A 153 7.89 12.30 -2.24
C ILE A 153 8.81 13.46 -2.61
N TYR A 154 8.46 14.19 -3.66
CA TYR A 154 9.12 15.45 -3.96
C TYR A 154 8.52 16.54 -3.09
N TYR A 155 9.32 17.43 -2.51
CA TYR A 155 8.80 18.50 -1.67
C TYR A 155 9.64 19.79 -1.73
N LYS A 156 8.98 20.88 -1.34
CA LYS A 156 9.60 22.17 -1.08
C LYS A 156 8.86 22.88 0.03
N ILE A 157 9.57 23.22 1.11
CA ILE A 157 9.02 24.09 2.16
C ILE A 157 8.92 25.50 1.58
N THR A 158 7.71 26.04 1.51
CA THR A 158 7.43 27.37 0.95
C THR A 158 7.29 28.42 2.05
N LYS A 159 7.02 28.00 3.28
CA LYS A 159 7.07 28.83 4.48
C LYS A 159 7.43 27.97 5.68
N GLU A 160 8.47 28.33 6.40
CA GLU A 160 8.85 27.67 7.65
C GLU A 160 7.76 27.81 8.73
N GLY A 161 7.47 26.71 9.41
CA GLY A 161 6.67 26.70 10.63
C GLY A 161 7.52 26.90 11.89
N SER A 162 6.88 26.80 13.05
CA SER A 162 7.53 26.93 14.35
C SER A 162 7.27 25.74 15.26
N GLY A 163 8.12 25.59 16.28
CA GLY A 163 8.05 24.46 17.22
C GLY A 163 8.60 23.16 16.65
N SER A 164 8.21 22.06 17.29
CA SER A 164 8.57 20.70 16.88
C SER A 164 7.71 20.22 15.71
N LYS A 165 8.19 19.18 15.01
CA LYS A 165 7.38 18.43 14.04
C LYS A 165 6.11 17.90 14.72
N CYS A 166 5.02 17.79 13.96
CA CYS A 166 3.71 17.34 14.46
C CYS A 166 3.77 15.95 15.08
N GLY A 167 4.38 14.98 14.38
CA GLY A 167 4.44 13.58 14.79
C GLY A 167 3.11 12.85 14.71
N LYS A 168 3.06 11.64 15.29
CA LYS A 168 1.91 10.71 15.22
C LYS A 168 0.87 10.98 16.31
N LYS A 169 -0.36 10.52 16.08
CA LYS A 169 -1.51 10.57 17.00
C LYS A 169 -1.86 11.99 17.45
N LYS A 170 -1.74 12.95 16.53
CA LYS A 170 -2.11 14.35 16.77
C LYS A 170 -3.35 14.71 16.00
N ASN A 171 -4.25 15.45 16.64
CA ASN A 171 -5.39 16.04 15.95
C ASN A 171 -4.91 17.30 15.24
N VAL A 172 -5.01 17.33 13.92
CA VAL A 172 -4.54 18.44 13.10
C VAL A 172 -5.67 19.09 12.33
N ALA A 173 -5.46 20.33 11.93
CA ALA A 173 -6.25 20.99 10.88
C ALA A 173 -5.29 21.53 9.83
N ILE A 174 -5.63 21.34 8.56
CA ILE A 174 -4.83 21.83 7.44
C ILE A 174 -5.69 22.57 6.42
N GLU A 175 -5.07 23.50 5.71
CA GLU A 175 -5.56 23.97 4.42
C GLU A 175 -4.78 23.26 3.32
N TYR A 176 -5.44 22.90 2.22
CA TYR A 176 -4.78 22.24 1.09
C TYR A 176 -5.39 22.58 -0.26
N LYS A 177 -4.58 22.43 -1.30
CA LYS A 177 -5.00 22.43 -2.71
C LYS A 177 -4.29 21.29 -3.42
N GLY A 178 -5.05 20.31 -3.91
CA GLY A 178 -4.58 19.16 -4.68
C GLY A 178 -4.78 19.37 -6.18
N TYR A 179 -3.72 19.13 -6.95
CA TYR A 179 -3.70 19.32 -8.40
C TYR A 179 -2.79 18.30 -9.11
N PHE A 180 -3.07 18.03 -10.37
CA PHE A 180 -2.22 17.20 -11.22
C PHE A 180 -0.90 17.91 -11.53
N VAL A 181 0.12 17.18 -11.98
CA VAL A 181 1.40 17.75 -12.44
C VAL A 181 1.20 18.79 -13.56
N SER A 182 0.13 18.67 -14.33
CA SER A 182 -0.29 19.65 -15.34
C SER A 182 -0.80 20.99 -14.78
N GLY A 183 -1.10 21.06 -13.48
CA GLY A 183 -1.66 22.22 -12.79
C GLY A 183 -3.19 22.21 -12.63
N GLU A 184 -3.89 21.24 -13.24
CA GLU A 184 -5.34 21.10 -13.09
C GLU A 184 -5.70 20.71 -11.65
N VAL A 185 -6.54 21.51 -11.00
CA VAL A 185 -7.01 21.30 -9.63
C VAL A 185 -8.11 20.25 -9.60
N PHE A 186 -7.96 19.22 -8.77
CA PHE A 186 -8.98 18.19 -8.58
C PHE A 186 -9.68 18.31 -7.21
N ASP A 187 -9.04 18.93 -6.21
CA ASP A 187 -9.63 19.07 -4.87
C ASP A 187 -8.98 20.21 -4.05
N GLN A 188 -9.74 20.86 -3.16
CA GLN A 188 -9.20 21.93 -2.29
C GLN A 188 -10.06 22.19 -1.05
N SER A 189 -9.45 22.59 0.08
CA SER A 189 -10.19 22.96 1.30
C SER A 189 -10.87 24.33 1.21
N ALA A 190 -10.36 25.22 0.32
CA ALA A 190 -10.91 26.55 0.13
C ALA A 190 -12.42 26.51 -0.18
N GLY A 191 -13.22 27.20 0.63
CA GLY A 191 -14.68 27.23 0.53
C GLY A 191 -15.43 26.11 1.27
N ARG A 192 -14.73 25.10 1.81
CA ARG A 192 -15.28 24.03 2.66
C ARG A 192 -14.80 24.09 4.11
N GLY A 193 -13.67 24.75 4.33
CA GLY A 193 -12.99 24.83 5.63
C GLY A 193 -11.83 23.83 5.74
N PRO A 194 -11.04 23.92 6.82
CA PRO A 194 -9.87 23.07 7.00
C PRO A 194 -10.23 21.59 7.04
N LEU A 195 -9.35 20.75 6.50
CA LEU A 195 -9.43 19.30 6.68
C LEU A 195 -8.86 18.94 8.06
N GLU A 196 -9.68 18.30 8.89
CA GLU A 196 -9.26 17.80 10.21
C GLU A 196 -9.09 16.27 10.20
N PHE A 197 -7.98 15.78 10.73
CA PHE A 197 -7.73 14.34 10.88
C PHE A 197 -6.72 14.04 12.01
N VAL A 198 -6.56 12.76 12.32
CA VAL A 198 -5.55 12.28 13.28
C VAL A 198 -4.35 11.70 12.52
N THR A 199 -3.16 12.22 12.77
CA THR A 199 -1.94 11.73 12.11
C THR A 199 -1.58 10.31 12.53
N GLY A 200 -1.12 9.50 11.58
CA GLY A 200 -0.64 8.14 11.81
C GLY A 200 -1.74 7.10 12.11
N GLU A 201 -3.00 7.43 11.84
CA GLU A 201 -4.13 6.47 11.94
C GLU A 201 -4.49 5.81 10.61
N GLY A 202 -3.84 6.18 9.50
CA GLY A 202 -4.12 5.59 8.18
C GLY A 202 -5.49 5.99 7.61
N ARG A 203 -6.05 7.11 8.06
CA ARG A 203 -7.31 7.67 7.54
C ARG A 203 -7.13 8.54 6.30
N MET A 204 -5.89 8.89 5.98
CA MET A 204 -5.49 9.70 4.83
C MET A 204 -4.61 8.87 3.90
N ILE A 205 -4.46 9.30 2.65
CA ILE A 205 -3.48 8.70 1.74
C ILE A 205 -2.07 8.78 2.38
N PRO A 206 -1.22 7.76 2.20
CA PRO A 206 0.02 7.61 2.98
C PRO A 206 0.94 8.83 2.90
N GLY A 207 1.16 9.38 1.71
CA GLY A 207 2.04 10.52 1.48
C GLY A 207 1.58 11.79 2.19
N PHE A 208 0.27 11.97 2.30
CA PHE A 208 -0.32 13.12 2.97
C PHE A 208 -0.19 13.02 4.50
N ASP A 209 -0.42 11.83 5.06
CA ASP A 209 -0.25 11.57 6.49
C ASP A 209 1.22 11.75 6.92
N VAL A 210 2.18 11.13 6.22
CA VAL A 210 3.60 11.25 6.57
C VAL A 210 4.14 12.66 6.38
N THR A 211 3.67 13.39 5.36
CA THR A 211 4.03 14.80 5.16
C THR A 211 3.59 15.64 6.35
N VAL A 212 2.33 15.53 6.80
CA VAL A 212 1.83 16.34 7.91
C VAL A 212 2.48 15.96 9.25
N GLN A 213 2.83 14.69 9.47
CA GLN A 213 3.63 14.29 10.63
C GLN A 213 5.00 15.00 10.67
N ASP A 214 5.59 15.27 9.52
CA ASP A 214 6.90 15.92 9.39
C ASP A 214 6.83 17.46 9.49
N MET A 215 5.67 18.06 9.22
CA MET A 215 5.46 19.50 9.26
C MET A 215 5.46 20.09 10.67
N LYS A 216 5.83 21.38 10.76
CA LYS A 216 5.69 22.22 11.96
C LYS A 216 4.42 23.07 11.90
N LEU A 217 3.95 23.56 13.05
CA LEU A 217 2.79 24.45 13.10
C LEU A 217 3.03 25.73 12.28
N GLY A 218 2.09 26.10 11.41
CA GLY A 218 2.16 27.28 10.55
C GLY A 218 3.04 27.12 9.30
N GLU A 219 3.63 25.93 9.10
CA GLU A 219 4.41 25.60 7.91
C GLU A 219 3.52 25.53 6.66
N LYS A 220 4.06 26.01 5.53
CA LYS A 220 3.52 25.72 4.21
C LYS A 220 4.54 24.92 3.41
N ARG A 221 4.06 23.88 2.73
CA ARG A 221 4.91 23.01 1.91
C ARG A 221 4.13 22.60 0.67
N THR A 222 4.82 22.59 -0.46
CA THR A 222 4.31 21.92 -1.66
C THR A 222 4.95 20.53 -1.71
N VAL A 223 4.14 19.49 -1.93
CA VAL A 223 4.60 18.12 -2.11
C VAL A 223 4.06 17.54 -3.41
N VAL A 224 4.79 16.62 -4.04
CA VAL A 224 4.33 15.80 -5.16
C VAL A 224 4.45 14.34 -4.75
N LEU A 225 3.31 13.71 -4.55
CA LEU A 225 3.20 12.34 -4.08
C LEU A 225 3.33 11.37 -5.27
N PRO A 226 4.22 10.36 -5.20
CA PRO A 226 4.20 9.26 -6.14
C PRO A 226 2.92 8.42 -5.97
N PRO A 227 2.53 7.62 -6.98
CA PRO A 227 1.22 6.95 -6.96
C PRO A 227 1.01 6.05 -5.74
N ASP A 228 2.01 5.29 -5.33
CA ASP A 228 1.95 4.40 -4.18
C ASP A 228 1.90 5.12 -2.81
N MET A 229 2.19 6.43 -2.79
CA MET A 229 1.94 7.32 -1.65
C MET A 229 0.63 8.11 -1.81
N ALA A 230 -0.13 7.85 -2.88
CA ALA A 230 -1.41 8.48 -3.20
C ALA A 230 -2.50 7.42 -3.46
N TYR A 231 -2.98 7.29 -4.71
CA TYR A 231 -4.10 6.40 -5.08
C TYR A 231 -3.68 5.18 -5.92
N GLY A 232 -2.38 4.90 -5.98
CA GLY A 232 -1.79 3.72 -6.59
C GLY A 232 -2.05 3.59 -8.10
N GLU A 233 -1.94 2.34 -8.57
CA GLU A 233 -2.20 1.98 -9.97
C GLU A 233 -3.68 2.10 -10.35
N GLN A 234 -4.59 1.96 -9.39
CA GLN A 234 -6.03 2.03 -9.65
C GLN A 234 -6.52 3.48 -9.80
N GLY A 235 -5.94 4.42 -9.05
CA GLY A 235 -6.46 5.78 -8.99
C GLY A 235 -7.86 5.84 -8.38
N ILE A 236 -8.63 6.87 -8.75
CA ILE A 236 -10.06 7.00 -8.48
C ILE A 236 -10.78 7.03 -9.83
N PRO A 237 -11.58 6.02 -10.18
CA PRO A 237 -12.31 5.99 -11.44
C PRO A 237 -13.06 7.30 -11.73
N GLY A 238 -12.81 7.90 -12.88
CA GLY A 238 -13.44 9.14 -13.33
C GLY A 238 -12.92 10.43 -12.69
N VAL A 239 -12.01 10.36 -11.71
CA VAL A 239 -11.46 11.55 -11.03
C VAL A 239 -9.94 11.59 -11.11
N ILE A 240 -9.26 10.51 -10.69
CA ILE A 240 -7.81 10.44 -10.61
C ILE A 240 -7.34 9.24 -11.44
N PRO A 241 -6.64 9.45 -12.57
CA PRO A 241 -6.08 8.34 -13.34
C PRO A 241 -5.13 7.48 -12.52
N GLY A 242 -5.05 6.19 -12.85
CA GLY A 242 -4.08 5.27 -12.26
C GLY A 242 -2.63 5.70 -12.49
N ASN A 243 -1.75 5.38 -11.54
CA ASN A 243 -0.33 5.75 -11.57
C ASN A 243 -0.10 7.27 -11.71
N SER A 244 -0.98 8.10 -11.13
CA SER A 244 -0.82 9.56 -11.15
C SER A 244 0.11 10.06 -10.05
N PHE A 245 1.04 10.92 -10.41
CA PHE A 245 1.70 11.81 -9.46
C PHE A 245 0.78 12.98 -9.14
N LEU A 246 0.61 13.30 -7.87
CA LEU A 246 -0.32 14.35 -7.42
C LEU A 246 0.41 15.38 -6.58
N ALA A 247 0.25 16.64 -6.95
CA ALA A 247 0.82 17.76 -6.22
C ALA A 247 -0.18 18.32 -5.20
N PHE A 248 0.32 18.72 -4.04
CA PHE A 248 -0.45 19.33 -2.98
C PHE A 248 0.30 20.52 -2.41
N ASP A 249 -0.36 21.68 -2.38
CA ASP A 249 0.02 22.76 -1.48
C ASP A 249 -0.67 22.51 -0.14
N ILE A 250 0.10 22.44 0.96
CA ILE A 250 -0.40 22.12 2.30
C ILE A 250 0.04 23.22 3.28
N GLU A 251 -0.87 23.65 4.15
CA GLU A 251 -0.59 24.50 5.29
C GLU A 251 -1.09 23.85 6.58
N LEU A 252 -0.20 23.63 7.55
CA LEU A 252 -0.57 23.10 8.85
C LEU A 252 -1.04 24.22 9.78
N THR A 253 -2.35 24.40 9.89
CA THR A 253 -2.94 25.55 10.62
C THR A 253 -3.15 25.27 12.11
N LYS A 254 -3.26 24.00 12.51
CA LYS A 254 -3.50 23.64 13.93
C LYS A 254 -2.93 22.28 14.30
N ILE A 255 -2.44 22.16 15.53
CA ILE A 255 -2.08 20.90 16.21
C ILE A 255 -2.76 20.91 17.58
N ARG A 256 -3.44 19.82 17.95
CA ARG A 256 -4.06 19.61 19.27
C ARG A 256 -3.59 18.29 19.89
#